data_AF-A0A087M275-F1
#
_entry.id   AF-A0A087M275-F1
#
_cell.length_a   1.000
_cell.length_b   1.000
_cell.length_c   1.000
_cell.angle_alpha   90.00
_cell.angle_beta   90.00
_cell.angle_gamma   90.00
#
_symmetry.space_group_name_H-M   'P 1'
#
loop_
_entity.id
_entity.type
_entity.pdbx_description
1 polymer ?
#
loop_
_entity_poly.entity_id
_entity_poly.type
_entity_poly.pdbx_seq_one_letter_code
_entity_poly.pdbx_strand_id
1 'polypeptide(L)'
;MDFDLVSLPWLTLITLASGYSGYYVANVGLREHHKTIDITFSTLVFGFFSTLSYLVTLMTFAGHWLGSVLAPLIAFASAAFIGAWWSKRGRKWLTKMLRQNDVSHTDELPSAWLNMFSVTDVWGRQLHVKLTDDTWLKCDDLREFGSAPNGPCVLGGAGDIVMYVTHTKKPKQPWVETNSAYHPEWGYEATYIPASQIVRVDYRRRPKTA
;
A
#
# COMPACT_ATOMS: atom_id res chain seq x y z
N MET A 1 -4.84 -24.65 -16.06
CA MET A 1 -3.52 -24.31 -15.51
C MET A 1 -2.54 -24.86 -16.53
N ASP A 2 -2.00 -24.00 -17.38
CA ASP A 2 -1.30 -24.44 -18.60
C ASP A 2 0.03 -25.09 -18.22
N PHE A 3 0.18 -26.38 -18.56
CA PHE A 3 1.36 -27.19 -18.26
C PHE A 3 2.65 -26.65 -18.90
N ASP A 4 2.53 -25.76 -19.89
CA ASP A 4 3.64 -25.11 -20.57
C ASP A 4 4.45 -24.20 -19.64
N LEU A 5 3.83 -23.60 -18.61
CA LEU A 5 4.53 -22.76 -17.64
C LEU A 5 5.53 -23.56 -16.79
N VAL A 6 5.19 -24.80 -16.43
CA VAL A 6 6.04 -25.67 -15.61
C VAL A 6 7.18 -26.26 -16.45
N SER A 7 7.02 -26.31 -17.77
CA SER A 7 8.04 -26.79 -18.72
C SER A 7 9.16 -25.77 -18.99
N LEU A 8 9.04 -24.54 -18.49
CA LEU A 8 10.04 -23.49 -18.67
C LEU A 8 11.36 -23.85 -17.98
N PRO A 9 12.51 -23.35 -18.49
CA PRO A 9 13.79 -23.50 -17.82
C PRO A 9 13.72 -23.06 -16.37
N TRP A 10 14.33 -23.82 -15.46
CA TRP A 10 14.32 -23.56 -14.01
C TRP A 10 14.72 -22.12 -13.66
N LEU A 11 15.69 -21.57 -14.39
CA LEU A 11 16.11 -20.18 -14.24
C LEU A 11 14.98 -19.19 -14.53
N THR A 12 14.23 -19.40 -15.62
CA THR A 12 13.10 -18.55 -16.03
C THR A 12 11.98 -18.56 -15.00
N LEU A 13 11.69 -19.73 -14.40
CA LEU A 13 10.72 -19.86 -13.31
C LEU A 13 11.13 -19.04 -12.08
N ILE A 14 12.38 -19.14 -11.65
CA ILE A 14 12.91 -18.37 -10.50
C ILE A 14 12.85 -16.87 -10.79
N THR A 15 13.26 -16.45 -11.99
CA THR A 15 13.27 -15.05 -12.41
C THR A 15 11.86 -14.46 -12.41
N LEU A 16 10.87 -15.18 -12.97
CA LEU A 16 9.48 -14.72 -13.02
C LEU A 16 8.84 -14.69 -11.63
N ALA A 17 9.00 -15.75 -10.84
CA ALA A 17 8.42 -15.83 -9.51
C ALA A 17 9.00 -14.74 -8.58
N SER A 18 10.32 -14.62 -8.55
CA SER A 18 11.01 -13.62 -7.71
C SER A 18 10.74 -12.20 -8.19
N GLY A 19 10.74 -11.98 -9.52
CA GLY A 19 10.41 -10.69 -10.12
C GLY A 19 8.99 -10.24 -9.79
N TYR A 20 8.01 -11.15 -9.85
CA TYR A 20 6.63 -10.85 -9.51
C TYR A 20 6.48 -10.54 -8.01
N SER A 21 7.19 -11.26 -7.14
CA SER A 21 7.22 -10.95 -5.71
C SER A 21 7.85 -9.59 -5.41
N GLY A 22 8.95 -9.23 -6.09
CA GLY A 22 9.54 -7.89 -6.01
C GLY A 22 8.56 -6.80 -6.45
N TYR A 23 7.89 -7.01 -7.60
CA TYR A 23 6.83 -6.12 -8.07
C TYR A 23 5.66 -6.01 -7.08
N TYR A 24 5.22 -7.13 -6.52
CA TYR A 24 4.15 -7.19 -5.53
C TYR A 24 4.50 -6.33 -4.32
N VAL A 25 5.66 -6.58 -3.70
CA VAL A 25 6.14 -5.84 -2.52
C VAL A 25 6.36 -4.36 -2.83
N ALA A 26 6.85 -4.04 -4.03
CA ALA A 26 7.08 -2.67 -4.46
C ALA A 26 5.78 -1.86 -4.63
N ASN A 27 4.66 -2.51 -4.94
CA ASN A 27 3.39 -1.89 -5.32
C ASN A 27 2.21 -2.23 -4.40
N VAL A 28 2.44 -2.85 -3.23
CA VAL A 28 1.37 -3.12 -2.25
C VAL A 28 0.62 -1.82 -1.94
N GLY A 29 -0.71 -1.84 -2.14
CA GLY A 29 -1.59 -0.70 -1.89
C GLY A 29 -1.78 0.28 -3.06
N LEU A 30 -1.12 0.09 -4.21
CA LEU A 30 -1.22 0.97 -5.40
C LEU A 30 -1.60 0.21 -6.69
N ARG A 31 -1.96 -1.07 -6.60
CA ARG A 31 -2.01 -1.99 -7.75
C ARG A 31 -3.17 -1.77 -8.72
N GLU A 32 -4.26 -1.14 -8.30
CA GLU A 32 -5.52 -1.10 -9.07
C GLU A 32 -5.45 -0.36 -10.42
N HIS A 33 -4.36 0.37 -10.71
CA HIS A 33 -4.25 1.19 -11.93
C HIS A 33 -3.08 0.84 -12.86
N HIS A 34 -2.28 -0.19 -12.57
CA HIS A 34 -1.17 -0.54 -13.46
C HIS A 34 -1.67 -1.28 -14.70
N LYS A 35 -1.26 -0.83 -15.89
CA LYS A 35 -1.55 -1.56 -17.13
C LYS A 35 -0.79 -2.89 -17.10
N THR A 36 -1.34 -3.94 -17.70
CA THR A 36 -0.69 -5.26 -17.78
C THR A 36 0.75 -5.17 -18.28
N ILE A 37 1.02 -4.27 -19.23
CA ILE A 37 2.35 -4.01 -19.77
C ILE A 37 3.34 -3.52 -18.69
N ASP A 38 2.90 -2.64 -17.77
CA ASP A 38 3.72 -2.11 -16.69
C ASP A 38 4.04 -3.20 -15.65
N ILE A 39 3.09 -4.10 -15.41
CA ILE A 39 3.27 -5.27 -14.53
C ILE A 39 4.34 -6.19 -15.12
N THR A 40 4.26 -6.50 -16.41
CA THR A 40 5.23 -7.37 -17.09
C THR A 40 6.63 -6.76 -17.07
N PHE A 41 6.79 -5.50 -17.49
CA PHE A 41 8.11 -4.85 -17.51
C PHE A 41 8.69 -4.67 -16.11
N SER A 42 7.87 -4.30 -15.12
CA SER A 42 8.35 -4.18 -13.74
C SER A 42 8.80 -5.53 -13.18
N THR A 43 8.04 -6.59 -13.47
CA THR A 43 8.40 -7.97 -13.09
C THR A 43 9.74 -8.38 -13.69
N LEU A 44 9.99 -8.03 -14.96
CA LEU A 44 11.27 -8.27 -15.62
C LEU A 44 12.43 -7.47 -14.99
N VAL A 45 12.21 -6.21 -14.61
CA VAL A 45 13.23 -5.39 -13.94
C VAL A 45 13.62 -6.00 -12.59
N PHE A 46 12.66 -6.40 -11.75
CA PHE A 46 12.99 -7.09 -10.49
C PHE A 46 13.58 -8.48 -10.72
N GLY A 47 13.11 -9.19 -11.75
CA GLY A 47 13.63 -10.48 -12.19
C GLY A 47 15.09 -10.39 -12.63
N PHE A 48 15.52 -9.31 -13.28
CA PHE A 48 16.91 -9.07 -13.66
C PHE A 48 17.83 -9.05 -12.43
N PHE A 49 17.48 -8.30 -11.38
CA PHE A 49 18.27 -8.26 -10.14
C PHE A 49 18.27 -9.59 -9.38
N SER A 50 17.15 -10.32 -9.43
CA SER A 50 17.05 -11.67 -8.89
C SER A 50 17.98 -12.64 -9.60
N THR A 51 18.01 -12.58 -10.94
CA THR A 51 18.86 -13.42 -11.79
C THR A 51 20.34 -13.11 -11.57
N LEU A 52 20.69 -11.83 -11.43
CA LEU A 52 22.05 -11.42 -11.11
C LEU A 52 22.49 -11.99 -9.74
N SER A 53 21.61 -11.90 -8.73
CA SER A 53 21.86 -12.43 -7.39
C SER A 53 21.98 -13.97 -7.39
N TYR A 54 21.17 -14.65 -8.20
CA TYR A 54 21.25 -16.09 -8.44
C TYR A 54 22.61 -16.49 -9.01
N LEU A 55 23.07 -15.82 -10.09
CA LEU A 55 24.34 -16.11 -10.75
C LEU A 55 25.54 -15.83 -9.83
N VAL A 56 25.52 -14.71 -9.10
CA VAL A 56 26.58 -14.37 -8.13
C VAL A 56 26.66 -15.43 -7.04
N THR A 57 25.52 -15.86 -6.48
CA THR A 57 25.50 -16.90 -5.44
C THR A 57 26.05 -18.23 -5.97
N LEU A 58 25.71 -18.59 -7.21
CA LEU A 58 26.18 -19.82 -7.84
C LEU A 58 27.69 -19.80 -8.11
N MET A 59 28.25 -18.63 -8.45
CA MET A 59 29.70 -18.45 -8.59
C MET A 59 30.44 -18.50 -7.24
N THR A 60 29.88 -17.88 -6.19
CA THR A 60 30.53 -17.82 -4.86
C THR A 60 30.54 -19.17 -4.15
N PHE A 61 29.51 -20.00 -4.34
CA PHE A 61 29.39 -21.33 -3.73
C PHE A 61 29.65 -22.48 -4.73
N ALA A 62 30.40 -22.20 -5.79
CA ALA A 62 30.72 -23.17 -6.82
C ALA A 62 31.41 -24.41 -6.21
N GLY A 63 30.77 -25.58 -6.34
CA GLY A 63 31.26 -26.86 -5.80
C GLY A 63 30.59 -27.36 -4.52
N HIS A 64 29.74 -26.56 -3.87
CA HIS A 64 28.94 -26.99 -2.73
C HIS A 64 27.48 -27.23 -3.13
N TRP A 65 26.91 -28.38 -2.74
CA TRP A 65 25.48 -28.68 -2.95
C TRP A 65 24.55 -27.62 -2.33
N LEU A 66 25.04 -26.90 -1.31
CA LEU A 66 24.34 -25.77 -0.71
C LEU A 66 24.10 -24.62 -1.71
N GLY A 67 24.97 -24.41 -2.70
CA GLY A 67 24.81 -23.35 -3.69
C GLY A 67 23.52 -23.51 -4.51
N SER A 68 23.18 -24.74 -4.89
CA SER A 68 21.98 -25.03 -5.69
C SER A 68 20.67 -24.80 -4.91
N VAL A 69 20.68 -24.97 -3.59
CA VAL A 69 19.50 -24.77 -2.73
C VAL A 69 19.39 -23.33 -2.25
N LEU A 70 20.51 -22.69 -1.92
CA LEU A 70 20.54 -21.32 -1.40
C LEU A 70 20.34 -20.27 -2.49
N ALA A 71 20.81 -20.51 -3.72
CA ALA A 71 20.68 -19.57 -4.82
C ALA A 71 19.24 -19.13 -5.12
N PRO A 72 18.23 -20.02 -5.26
CA PRO A 72 16.84 -19.59 -5.46
C PRO A 72 16.26 -18.83 -4.26
N LEU A 73 16.60 -19.20 -3.02
CA LEU A 73 16.13 -18.51 -1.82
C LEU A 73 16.70 -17.09 -1.73
N ILE A 74 17.99 -16.91 -2.02
CA ILE A 74 18.66 -15.61 -2.05
C ILE A 74 18.12 -14.75 -3.21
N ALA A 75 17.89 -15.36 -4.37
CA ALA A 75 17.30 -14.69 -5.53
C ALA A 75 15.88 -14.17 -5.23
N PHE A 76 15.07 -14.95 -4.51
CA PHE A 76 13.74 -14.53 -4.08
C PHE A 76 13.79 -13.42 -3.02
N ALA A 77 14.61 -13.63 -1.97
CA ALA A 77 14.75 -12.67 -0.89
C ALA A 77 15.27 -11.32 -1.41
N SER A 78 16.31 -11.32 -2.24
CA SER A 78 16.88 -10.10 -2.83
C SER A 78 15.85 -9.32 -3.64
N ALA A 79 15.04 -9.97 -4.48
CA ALA A 79 13.98 -9.31 -5.23
C ALA A 79 12.93 -8.66 -4.31
N ALA A 80 12.51 -9.35 -3.25
CA ALA A 80 11.60 -8.80 -2.25
C ALA A 80 12.21 -7.63 -1.47
N PHE A 81 13.49 -7.72 -1.09
CA PHE A 81 14.22 -6.64 -0.41
C PHE A 81 14.35 -5.40 -1.29
N ILE A 82 14.73 -5.58 -2.57
CA ILE A 82 14.82 -4.48 -3.54
C ILE A 82 13.44 -3.85 -3.76
N GLY A 83 12.38 -4.68 -3.87
CA GLY A 83 11.00 -4.19 -3.94
C GLY A 83 10.60 -3.36 -2.71
N ALA A 84 10.92 -3.83 -1.51
CA ALA A 84 10.65 -3.11 -0.25
C ALA A 84 11.46 -1.82 -0.11
N TRP A 85 12.71 -1.83 -0.57
CA TRP A 85 13.55 -0.64 -0.60
C TRP A 85 13.03 0.38 -1.62
N TRP A 86 12.58 -0.08 -2.79
CA TRP A 86 11.99 0.74 -3.82
C TRP A 86 10.70 1.43 -3.35
N SER A 87 9.80 0.68 -2.71
CA SER A 87 8.54 1.24 -2.18
C SER A 87 8.77 2.30 -1.10
N LYS A 88 9.75 2.09 -0.22
CA LYS A 88 10.04 3.02 0.88
C LYS A 88 10.84 4.25 0.47
N ARG A 89 11.87 4.08 -0.37
CA ARG A 89 12.87 5.12 -0.66
C ARG A 89 13.04 5.39 -2.15
N GLY A 90 13.05 4.35 -2.97
CA GLY A 90 13.31 4.46 -4.42
C GLY A 90 12.37 5.44 -5.13
N ARG A 91 11.06 5.32 -4.89
CA ARG A 91 10.05 6.25 -5.45
C ARG A 91 10.36 7.71 -5.11
N LYS A 92 10.55 8.02 -3.82
CA LYS A 92 10.84 9.40 -3.36
C LYS A 92 12.12 9.95 -3.96
N TRP A 93 13.14 9.10 -4.08
CA TRP A 93 14.42 9.49 -4.67
C TRP A 93 14.29 9.78 -6.17
N LEU A 94 13.62 8.90 -6.92
CA LEU A 94 13.38 9.10 -8.35
C LEU A 94 12.56 10.36 -8.62
N THR A 95 11.45 10.57 -7.91
CA THR A 95 10.64 11.78 -8.05
C THR A 95 11.45 13.03 -7.70
N LYS A 96 12.31 12.97 -6.67
CA LYS A 96 13.21 14.08 -6.33
C LYS A 96 14.20 14.36 -7.45
N MET A 97 14.80 13.34 -8.06
CA MET A 97 15.71 13.51 -9.20
C MET A 97 14.99 14.05 -10.44
N LEU A 98 13.82 13.52 -10.78
CA LEU A 98 13.04 14.00 -11.93
C LEU A 98 12.62 15.46 -11.76
N ARG A 99 12.23 15.84 -10.53
CA ARG A 99 11.88 17.22 -10.19
C ARG A 99 13.09 18.16 -10.18
N GLN A 100 14.27 17.67 -9.83
CA GLN A 100 15.51 18.46 -9.87
C GLN A 100 16.00 18.71 -11.30
N ASN A 101 15.60 17.87 -12.25
CA ASN A 101 15.93 18.00 -13.66
C ASN A 101 14.78 18.57 -14.50
N ASP A 102 13.74 19.14 -13.87
CA ASP A 102 12.55 19.73 -14.50
C ASP A 102 11.84 18.85 -15.55
N VAL A 103 11.98 17.53 -15.43
CA VAL A 103 11.39 16.57 -16.40
C VAL A 103 9.88 16.42 -16.18
N SER A 104 9.42 16.43 -14.93
CA SER A 104 8.01 16.28 -14.59
C SER A 104 7.68 16.89 -13.22
N HIS A 105 6.58 17.63 -13.16
CA HIS A 105 5.98 18.16 -11.94
C HIS A 105 4.70 17.42 -11.52
N THR A 106 4.24 16.47 -12.34
CA THR A 106 3.06 15.63 -12.07
C THR A 106 3.45 14.37 -11.31
N ASP A 107 2.83 14.15 -10.15
CA ASP A 107 2.89 12.85 -9.46
C ASP A 107 2.11 11.84 -10.32
N GLU A 108 2.75 10.76 -10.77
CA GLU A 108 2.11 9.66 -11.53
C GLU A 108 1.09 8.84 -10.70
N LEU A 109 0.65 9.37 -9.56
CA LEU A 109 -0.37 8.74 -8.74
C LEU A 109 -1.76 9.00 -9.36
N PRO A 110 -2.57 7.95 -9.54
CA PRO A 110 -3.82 8.04 -10.30
C PRO A 110 -4.88 8.91 -9.61
N SER A 111 -4.70 9.24 -8.32
CA SER A 111 -5.56 10.19 -7.63
C SER A 111 -4.84 10.94 -6.51
N ALA A 112 -5.27 12.19 -6.27
CA ALA A 112 -4.84 12.97 -5.09
C ALA A 112 -5.23 12.27 -3.77
N TRP A 113 -6.29 11.48 -3.78
CA TRP A 113 -6.71 10.60 -2.68
C TRP A 113 -5.60 9.59 -2.33
N LEU A 114 -5.09 8.87 -3.33
CA LEU A 114 -3.98 7.91 -3.13
C LEU A 114 -2.68 8.62 -2.72
N ASN A 115 -2.41 9.81 -3.26
CA ASN A 115 -1.25 10.61 -2.83
C ASN A 115 -1.34 10.99 -1.36
N MET A 116 -2.53 11.40 -0.89
CA MET A 116 -2.75 11.75 0.51
C MET A 116 -2.35 10.61 1.46
N PHE A 117 -2.63 9.35 1.12
CA PHE A 117 -2.33 8.20 1.99
C PHE A 117 -1.02 7.48 1.68
N SER A 118 -0.37 7.78 0.56
CA SER A 118 0.98 7.29 0.27
C SER A 118 2.02 7.81 1.28
N VAL A 119 1.72 8.92 1.95
CA VAL A 119 2.55 9.51 3.01
C VAL A 119 2.34 8.75 4.32
N THR A 120 3.25 7.83 4.64
CA THR A 120 3.19 6.96 5.83
C THR A 120 3.86 7.52 7.09
N ASP A 121 4.50 8.70 6.99
CA ASP A 121 5.26 9.31 8.09
C ASP A 121 4.46 10.33 8.91
N VAL A 122 3.14 10.14 8.95
CA VAL A 122 2.18 11.00 9.62
C VAL A 122 1.16 10.16 10.37
N TRP A 123 0.63 10.69 11.46
CA TRP A 123 -0.46 10.06 12.21
C TRP A 123 -1.77 10.78 11.94
N GLY A 124 -2.82 10.01 11.63
CA GLY A 124 -4.19 10.49 11.64
C GLY A 124 -4.61 10.92 13.04
N ARG A 125 -5.28 12.06 13.15
CA ARG A 125 -5.84 12.57 14.40
C ARG A 125 -7.35 12.61 14.37
N GLN A 126 -7.91 13.15 13.28
CA GLN A 126 -9.35 13.30 13.14
C GLN A 126 -9.75 12.96 11.71
N LEU A 127 -10.94 12.40 11.56
CA LEU A 127 -11.52 12.07 10.27
C LEU A 127 -12.97 12.51 10.24
N HIS A 128 -13.31 13.40 9.31
CA HIS A 128 -14.69 13.79 9.05
C HIS A 128 -15.07 13.38 7.63
N VAL A 129 -16.26 12.83 7.49
CA VAL A 129 -16.81 12.40 6.21
C VAL A 129 -18.17 13.05 6.04
N LYS A 130 -18.34 13.79 4.94
CA LYS A 130 -19.62 14.36 4.55
C LYS A 130 -20.28 13.42 3.54
N LEU A 131 -21.52 13.04 3.84
CA LEU A 131 -22.33 12.18 3.01
C LEU A 131 -23.17 13.00 1.99
N THR A 132 -23.72 12.32 0.99
CA THR A 132 -24.60 12.91 -0.04
C THR A 132 -25.90 13.49 0.50
N ASP A 133 -26.36 13.00 1.66
CA ASP A 133 -27.54 13.51 2.37
C ASP A 133 -27.22 14.75 3.24
N ASP A 134 -26.01 15.31 3.13
CA ASP A 134 -25.49 16.43 3.94
C ASP A 134 -25.24 16.07 5.42
N THR A 135 -25.37 14.80 5.80
CA THR A 135 -24.95 14.28 7.10
C THR A 135 -23.43 14.23 7.19
N TRP A 136 -22.89 14.62 8.34
CA TRP A 136 -21.48 14.48 8.65
C TRP A 136 -21.25 13.39 9.70
N LEU A 137 -20.28 12.53 9.43
CA LEU A 137 -19.74 11.56 10.35
C LEU A 137 -18.36 12.03 10.81
N LYS A 138 -18.06 11.91 12.10
CA LYS A 138 -16.78 12.32 12.69
C LYS A 138 -16.23 11.24 13.61
N CYS A 139 -14.94 10.99 13.46
CA CYS A 139 -14.09 10.39 14.48
C CYS A 139 -13.22 11.51 15.06
N ASP A 140 -13.48 11.88 16.32
CA ASP A 140 -12.82 13.03 16.95
C ASP A 140 -11.37 12.74 17.34
N ASP A 141 -11.06 11.53 17.81
CA ASP A 141 -9.71 11.07 18.07
C ASP A 141 -9.47 9.65 17.56
N LEU A 142 -8.77 9.54 16.43
CA LEU A 142 -8.40 8.26 15.83
C LEU A 142 -7.47 7.43 16.71
N ARG A 143 -6.77 8.01 17.68
CA ARG A 143 -5.84 7.27 18.55
C ARG A 143 -6.54 6.26 19.45
N GLU A 144 -7.75 6.56 19.87
CA GLU A 144 -8.57 5.68 20.72
C GLU A 144 -8.82 4.33 20.04
N PHE A 145 -8.81 4.33 18.71
CA PHE A 145 -9.06 3.15 17.88
C PHE A 145 -7.78 2.56 17.27
N GLY A 146 -6.59 2.97 17.73
CA GLY A 146 -5.31 2.50 17.18
C GLY A 146 -5.11 0.98 17.29
N SER A 147 -5.65 0.37 18.35
CA SER A 147 -5.65 -1.08 18.60
C SER A 147 -6.98 -1.77 18.27
N ALA A 148 -7.96 -1.03 17.72
CA ALA A 148 -9.25 -1.59 17.35
C ALA A 148 -9.13 -2.46 16.09
N PRO A 149 -10.10 -3.35 15.81
CA PRO A 149 -10.11 -4.15 14.59
C PRO A 149 -10.00 -3.29 13.32
N ASN A 150 -9.09 -3.62 12.39
CA ASN A 150 -8.77 -2.80 11.20
C ASN A 150 -8.00 -1.49 11.49
N GLY A 151 -7.54 -1.28 12.73
CA GLY A 151 -6.81 -0.09 13.13
C GLY A 151 -7.71 1.15 13.23
N PRO A 152 -7.14 2.36 13.26
CA PRO A 152 -7.89 3.57 13.59
C PRO A 152 -8.95 3.95 12.54
N CYS A 153 -8.67 3.67 11.27
CA CYS A 153 -9.59 3.80 10.14
C CYS A 153 -8.98 3.10 8.91
N VAL A 154 -9.81 2.63 7.98
CA VAL A 154 -9.40 2.13 6.68
C VAL A 154 -9.82 3.11 5.60
N LEU A 155 -8.90 3.41 4.69
CA LEU A 155 -9.09 4.34 3.57
C LEU A 155 -8.81 3.54 2.30
N GLY A 156 -9.88 3.14 1.61
CA GLY A 156 -9.80 2.28 0.44
C GLY A 156 -9.29 3.04 -0.79
N GLY A 157 -8.61 2.33 -1.70
CA GLY A 157 -8.05 2.92 -2.91
C GLY A 157 -9.12 3.51 -3.84
N ALA A 158 -10.31 2.90 -3.84
CA ALA A 158 -11.49 3.33 -4.58
C ALA A 158 -12.22 4.54 -3.96
N GLY A 159 -11.78 5.03 -2.79
CA GLY A 159 -12.38 6.18 -2.10
C GLY A 159 -13.40 5.83 -1.02
N ASP A 160 -13.64 4.54 -0.77
CA ASP A 160 -14.45 4.05 0.34
C ASP A 160 -13.70 4.13 1.67
N ILE A 161 -14.45 4.18 2.78
CA ILE A 161 -13.89 4.44 4.11
C ILE A 161 -14.52 3.51 5.14
N VAL A 162 -13.70 2.97 6.04
CA VAL A 162 -14.17 2.36 7.29
C VAL A 162 -13.67 3.22 8.44
N MET A 163 -14.57 3.65 9.32
CA MET A 163 -14.21 4.49 10.46
C MET A 163 -15.09 4.21 11.68
N TYR A 164 -14.56 4.53 12.86
CA TYR A 164 -15.32 4.57 14.11
C TYR A 164 -15.99 5.91 14.27
N VAL A 165 -17.32 5.94 14.25
CA VAL A 165 -18.09 7.19 14.33
C VAL A 165 -18.33 7.54 15.80
N THR A 166 -17.71 8.62 16.26
CA THR A 166 -17.93 9.13 17.63
C THR A 166 -18.93 10.28 17.64
N HIS A 167 -19.09 10.99 16.53
CA HIS A 167 -20.07 12.07 16.43
C HIS A 167 -20.76 12.07 15.07
N THR A 168 -22.03 12.45 15.08
CA THR A 168 -22.83 12.66 13.87
C THR A 168 -23.39 14.08 13.86
N LYS A 169 -23.51 14.66 12.68
CA LYS A 169 -24.17 15.96 12.50
C LYS A 169 -25.11 15.87 11.31
N LYS A 170 -26.41 15.93 11.60
CA LYS A 170 -27.46 16.00 10.59
C LYS A 170 -27.55 17.41 10.00
N PRO A 171 -28.20 17.58 8.83
CA PRO A 171 -28.35 18.88 8.19
C PRO A 171 -28.97 19.91 9.14
N LYS A 172 -28.31 21.07 9.27
CA LYS A 172 -28.72 22.19 10.16
C LYS A 172 -28.80 21.86 11.66
N GLN A 173 -28.24 20.73 12.11
CA GLN A 173 -28.18 20.35 13.52
C GLN A 173 -26.75 20.54 14.06
N PRO A 174 -26.57 20.68 15.39
CA PRO A 174 -25.25 20.62 16.01
C PRO A 174 -24.69 19.19 15.92
N TRP A 175 -23.40 19.05 16.26
CA TRP A 175 -22.79 17.74 16.45
C TRP A 175 -23.41 17.04 17.66
N VAL A 176 -23.74 15.76 17.50
CA VAL A 176 -24.25 14.89 18.54
C VAL A 176 -23.25 13.76 18.73
N GLU A 177 -22.75 13.60 19.95
CA GLU A 177 -21.90 12.47 20.32
C GLU A 177 -22.71 11.17 20.26
N THR A 178 -22.11 10.15 19.67
CA THR A 178 -22.73 8.84 19.48
C THR A 178 -21.91 7.83 20.28
N ASN A 179 -22.51 7.25 21.32
CA ASN A 179 -21.86 6.22 22.15
C ASN A 179 -21.72 4.85 21.44
N SER A 180 -21.85 4.80 20.11
CA SER A 180 -21.94 3.55 19.35
C SER A 180 -20.58 2.94 19.03
N ALA A 181 -19.49 3.72 19.00
CA ALA A 181 -18.21 3.22 18.53
C ALA A 181 -17.62 2.06 19.36
N TYR A 182 -17.98 1.95 20.64
CA TYR A 182 -17.60 0.83 21.51
C TYR A 182 -18.72 0.50 22.50
N HIS A 183 -19.12 -0.77 22.50
CA HIS A 183 -20.05 -1.33 23.48
C HIS A 183 -19.32 -2.37 24.37
N PRO A 184 -19.43 -2.32 25.70
CA PRO A 184 -18.72 -3.25 26.59
C PRO A 184 -18.99 -4.73 26.32
N GLU A 185 -20.18 -5.09 25.85
CA GLU A 185 -20.56 -6.47 25.57
C GLU A 185 -20.31 -6.90 24.11
N TRP A 186 -20.36 -5.95 23.16
CA TRP A 186 -20.35 -6.26 21.72
C TRP A 186 -19.06 -5.83 21.02
N GLY A 187 -18.22 -5.05 21.70
CA GLY A 187 -16.95 -4.57 21.17
C GLY A 187 -17.10 -3.32 20.30
N TYR A 188 -16.22 -3.20 19.30
CA TYR A 188 -16.10 -2.01 18.47
C TYR A 188 -17.06 -2.02 17.28
N GLU A 189 -17.78 -0.92 17.05
CA GLU A 189 -18.64 -0.73 15.88
C GLU A 189 -17.94 0.13 14.82
N ALA A 190 -17.49 -0.50 13.74
CA ALA A 190 -16.93 0.20 12.60
C ALA A 190 -18.02 0.46 11.53
N THR A 191 -18.07 1.69 11.02
CA THR A 191 -19.01 2.07 9.94
C THR A 191 -18.29 2.03 8.59
N TYR A 192 -18.81 1.22 7.67
CA TYR A 192 -18.42 1.24 6.26
C TYR A 192 -19.20 2.32 5.51
N ILE A 193 -18.49 3.16 4.77
CA ILE A 193 -19.04 4.24 3.96
C ILE A 193 -18.59 4.02 2.50
N PRO A 194 -19.51 3.70 1.58
CA PRO A 194 -19.15 3.50 0.19
C PRO A 194 -18.75 4.82 -0.48
N ALA A 195 -17.80 4.77 -1.42
CA ALA A 195 -17.31 5.95 -2.15
C ALA A 195 -18.44 6.77 -2.80
N SER A 196 -19.51 6.11 -3.28
CA SER A 196 -20.66 6.76 -3.91
C SER A 196 -21.48 7.65 -2.98
N GLN A 197 -21.37 7.47 -1.66
CA GLN A 197 -22.06 8.28 -0.67
C GLN A 197 -21.18 9.42 -0.13
N ILE A 198 -19.90 9.46 -0.47
CA ILE A 198 -18.94 10.42 0.08
C ILE A 198 -18.86 11.64 -0.83
N VAL A 199 -19.22 12.80 -0.29
CA VAL A 199 -19.08 14.09 -0.98
C VAL A 199 -17.75 14.75 -0.63
N ARG A 200 -17.30 14.60 0.61
CA ARG A 200 -16.07 15.25 1.09
C ARG A 200 -15.48 14.49 2.26
N VAL A 201 -14.15 14.48 2.32
CA VAL A 201 -13.38 13.92 3.42
C VAL A 201 -12.44 14.99 3.95
N ASP A 202 -12.55 15.29 5.24
CA ASP A 202 -11.57 16.12 5.94
C ASP A 202 -10.72 15.20 6.84
N TYR A 203 -9.44 15.06 6.52
CA TYR A 203 -8.51 14.22 7.27
C TYR A 203 -7.41 15.06 7.90
N ARG A 204 -7.40 15.10 9.23
CA ARG A 204 -6.40 15.85 10.00
C ARG A 204 -5.26 14.92 10.40
N ARG A 205 -4.03 15.34 10.10
CA ARG A 205 -2.81 14.57 10.36
C ARG A 205 -1.76 15.40 11.08
N ARG A 206 -0.92 14.73 11.89
CA ARG A 206 0.27 15.32 12.55
C ARG A 206 1.53 14.54 12.15
N PRO A 207 2.68 15.20 11.88
CA PRO A 207 3.96 14.51 11.69
C PRO A 207 4.34 13.66 12.90
N LYS A 208 5.03 12.54 12.69
CA LYS A 208 5.49 11.68 13.79
C LYS A 208 6.58 12.32 14.67
N THR A 209 7.27 13.35 14.15
CA THR A 209 8.43 13.99 14.77
C THR A 209 8.10 15.30 15.52
N ALA A 210 6.87 15.47 16.00
CA ALA A 210 6.43 16.69 16.69
C ALA A 210 5.72 16.40 17.99
#